data_AF-A0A2G8BBR2-F1
#
_entry.id   AF-A0A2G8BBR2-F1
#
_cell.length_a   1.000
_cell.length_b   1.000
_cell.length_c   1.000
_cell.angle_alpha   90.00
_cell.angle_beta   90.00
_cell.angle_gamma   90.00
#
_symmetry.space_group_name_H-M   'P 1'
#
loop_
_entity.id
_entity.type
_entity.pdbx_description
1 polymer ?
#
loop_
_entity_poly.entity_id
_entity_poly.type
_entity_poly.pdbx_seq_one_letter_code
_entity_poly.pdbx_strand_id
1 'polypeptide(L)'
;MASPLEPSYTELSNQATAHGLGHPAVSEALIDCIAQSLELLADTARSPLVSNVPGKEYFAFTKTTPKVRTSRGINEDLFLDNIDEVLRTVTKIINGEVPADPIELHEALYTAAISYPAGTDVTKDGDKKSPGTFLENFVGHLVATTFGVAPTKSVVAPTLDIEVSLPTDFVFDLGPTKSRIHLPIKTSTRERVIQVWAHQRVLDGMHGVNRFRGLLVVLAETNRQTRTNSIAEVCLPKQWMAYQMYIAQLHRVYYFDVPEKYRALRDQYPFLEVKPFADFFYEADEIVRPNLAVSSSVEAAGPPPSFVGLPENEEV
;
A
#
# COMPACT_ATOMS: atom_id res chain seq x y z
N MET A 1 -25.25 -1.86 16.68
CA MET A 1 -25.80 -1.37 15.40
C MET A 1 -24.84 -1.77 14.30
N ALA A 2 -25.34 -2.21 13.14
CA ALA A 2 -24.48 -2.44 11.97
C ALA A 2 -23.84 -1.11 11.55
N SER A 3 -22.61 -1.14 11.03
CA SER A 3 -21.98 0.09 10.52
C SER A 3 -22.77 0.60 9.33
N PRO A 4 -22.96 1.93 9.19
CA PRO A 4 -23.55 2.51 7.99
C PRO A 4 -22.75 2.18 6.71
N LEU A 5 -21.47 1.83 6.83
CA LEU A 5 -20.60 1.46 5.71
C LEU A 5 -20.70 -0.02 5.31
N GLU A 6 -21.42 -0.84 6.07
CA GLU A 6 -21.50 -2.29 5.79
C GLU A 6 -22.12 -2.60 4.41
N PRO A 7 -23.21 -1.95 3.98
CA PRO A 7 -23.84 -2.25 2.69
C PRO A 7 -22.90 -1.99 1.51
N SER A 8 -22.29 -0.80 1.42
CA SER A 8 -21.39 -0.43 0.31
C SER A 8 -20.10 -1.25 0.29
N TYR A 9 -19.52 -1.57 1.45
CA TYR A 9 -18.37 -2.47 1.51
C TYR A 9 -18.72 -3.91 1.09
N THR A 10 -19.89 -4.41 1.50
CA THR A 10 -20.36 -5.73 1.11
C THR A 10 -20.57 -5.80 -0.41
N GLU A 11 -21.14 -4.75 -0.98
CA GLU A 11 -21.33 -4.64 -2.43
C GLU A 11 -19.99 -4.63 -3.18
N LEU A 12 -19.02 -3.80 -2.75
CA LEU A 12 -17.67 -3.82 -3.30
C LEU A 12 -17.05 -5.22 -3.27
N SER A 13 -17.16 -5.92 -2.13
CA SER A 13 -16.61 -7.26 -1.97
C SER A 13 -17.29 -8.29 -2.87
N ASN A 14 -18.61 -8.19 -3.04
CA ASN A 14 -19.40 -9.05 -3.92
C ASN A 14 -19.02 -8.82 -5.38
N GLN A 15 -18.95 -7.56 -5.82
CA GLN A 15 -18.58 -7.21 -7.20
C GLN A 15 -17.16 -7.67 -7.53
N ALA A 16 -16.20 -7.45 -6.61
CA ALA A 16 -14.82 -7.89 -6.78
C ALA A 16 -14.73 -9.42 -6.90
N THR A 17 -15.55 -10.17 -6.15
CA THR A 17 -15.59 -11.64 -6.21
C THR A 17 -16.28 -12.15 -7.48
N ALA A 18 -17.37 -11.50 -7.90
CA ALA A 18 -18.18 -11.93 -9.04
C ALA A 18 -17.53 -11.64 -10.39
N HIS A 19 -16.87 -10.48 -10.53
CA HIS A 19 -16.35 -10.00 -11.80
C HIS A 19 -14.82 -9.98 -11.89
N GLY A 20 -14.13 -10.01 -10.75
CA GLY A 20 -12.69 -9.76 -10.67
C GLY A 20 -12.35 -8.26 -10.71
N LEU A 21 -11.18 -7.93 -10.15
CA LEU A 21 -10.66 -6.56 -10.13
C LEU A 21 -10.36 -6.07 -11.57
N GLY A 22 -10.52 -4.77 -11.79
CA GLY A 22 -10.41 -4.13 -13.11
C GLY A 22 -11.73 -4.02 -13.87
N HIS A 23 -12.80 -4.66 -13.40
CA HIS A 23 -14.12 -4.62 -14.04
C HIS A 23 -14.92 -3.35 -13.68
N PRO A 24 -15.69 -2.73 -14.61
CA PRO A 24 -16.45 -1.50 -14.34
C PRO A 24 -17.40 -1.56 -13.14
N ALA A 25 -18.10 -2.69 -12.93
CA ALA A 25 -18.97 -2.86 -11.76
C ALA A 25 -18.22 -2.75 -10.42
N VAL A 26 -16.94 -3.15 -10.39
CA VAL A 26 -16.08 -2.98 -9.21
C VAL A 26 -15.68 -1.51 -9.06
N SER A 27 -15.43 -0.79 -10.16
CA SER A 27 -15.18 0.65 -10.13
C SER A 27 -16.33 1.41 -9.50
N GLU A 28 -17.57 1.14 -9.92
CA GLU A 28 -18.77 1.79 -9.39
C GLU A 28 -18.95 1.53 -7.89
N ALA A 29 -18.87 0.27 -7.46
CA ALA A 29 -19.00 -0.10 -6.06
C ALA A 29 -17.86 0.45 -5.18
N LEU A 30 -16.64 0.56 -5.73
CA LEU A 30 -15.49 1.14 -5.04
C LEU A 30 -15.69 2.64 -4.80
N ILE A 31 -16.11 3.37 -5.83
CA ILE A 31 -16.39 4.81 -5.75
C ILE A 31 -17.52 5.09 -4.76
N ASP A 32 -18.60 4.31 -4.78
CA ASP A 32 -19.70 4.44 -3.82
C ASP A 32 -19.24 4.18 -2.38
N CYS A 33 -18.42 3.15 -2.16
CA CYS A 33 -17.87 2.86 -0.83
C CYS A 33 -16.96 3.98 -0.30
N ILE A 34 -16.13 4.58 -1.17
CA ILE A 34 -15.30 5.74 -0.82
C ILE A 34 -16.18 6.95 -0.50
N ALA A 35 -17.17 7.25 -1.35
CA ALA A 35 -18.08 8.38 -1.18
C ALA A 35 -18.81 8.32 0.18
N GLN A 36 -19.47 7.19 0.47
CA GLN A 36 -20.18 7.01 1.75
C GLN A 36 -19.24 7.06 2.96
N SER A 37 -18.00 6.60 2.81
CA SER A 37 -17.00 6.71 3.86
C SER A 37 -16.61 8.16 4.12
N LEU A 38 -16.39 8.95 3.08
CA LEU A 38 -16.04 10.37 3.20
C LEU A 38 -17.22 11.21 3.72
N GLU A 39 -18.44 10.96 3.26
CA GLU A 39 -19.66 11.62 3.76
C GLU A 39 -19.85 11.39 5.26
N LEU A 40 -19.66 10.15 5.71
CA LEU A 40 -19.69 9.82 7.14
C LEU A 40 -18.64 10.62 7.93
N LEU A 41 -17.43 10.77 7.37
CA LEU A 41 -16.31 11.44 8.02
C LEU A 41 -16.45 12.96 8.03
N ALA A 42 -17.06 13.55 7.00
CA ALA A 42 -17.33 14.99 6.92
C ALA A 42 -18.17 15.50 8.12
N ASP A 43 -19.13 14.68 8.57
CA ASP A 43 -19.96 14.97 9.75
C ASP A 43 -19.32 14.54 11.08
N THR A 44 -18.08 14.01 11.05
CA THR A 44 -17.41 13.48 12.24
C THR A 44 -16.36 14.46 12.77
N ALA A 45 -16.43 14.77 14.06
CA ALA A 45 -15.53 15.73 14.69
C ALA A 45 -14.06 15.29 14.57
N ARG A 46 -13.17 16.22 14.24
CA ARG A 46 -11.71 16.02 14.26
C ARG A 46 -11.14 16.32 15.64
N SER A 47 -10.20 15.50 16.08
CA SER A 47 -9.42 15.71 17.29
C SER A 47 -7.93 15.68 16.94
N PRO A 48 -7.16 16.73 17.24
CA PRO A 48 -5.73 16.73 16.97
C PRO A 48 -5.02 15.65 17.80
N LEU A 49 -3.98 15.06 17.22
CA LEU A 49 -3.12 14.09 17.88
C LEU A 49 -1.74 14.71 18.10
N VAL A 50 -1.07 14.32 19.19
CA VAL A 50 0.33 14.69 19.38
C VAL A 50 1.17 13.91 18.38
N SER A 51 1.83 14.59 17.44
CA SER A 51 2.71 13.93 16.48
C SER A 51 4.12 13.77 17.05
N ASN A 52 4.61 12.54 17.13
CA ASN A 52 6.02 12.22 17.37
C ASN A 52 6.74 11.88 16.06
N VAL A 53 6.18 12.30 14.92
CA VAL A 53 6.74 12.07 13.60
C VAL A 53 7.24 13.42 13.07
N PRO A 54 8.55 13.58 12.85
CA PRO A 54 9.10 14.85 12.40
C PRO A 54 8.46 15.34 11.10
N GLY A 55 8.04 16.61 11.08
CA GLY A 55 7.52 17.28 9.89
C GLY A 55 6.13 16.83 9.44
N LYS A 56 5.39 16.06 10.25
CA LYS A 56 4.02 15.64 9.93
C LYS A 56 3.09 15.93 11.09
N GLU A 57 1.91 16.43 10.79
CA GLU A 57 0.83 16.60 11.75
C GLU A 57 -0.26 15.56 11.52
N TYR A 58 -0.92 15.16 12.62
CA TYR A 58 -1.95 14.13 12.56
C TYR A 58 -3.18 14.52 13.37
N PHE A 59 -4.34 14.13 12.87
CA PHE A 59 -5.60 14.17 13.58
C PHE A 59 -6.27 12.80 13.60
N ALA A 60 -7.36 12.67 14.33
CA ALA A 60 -8.27 11.53 14.20
C ALA A 60 -9.73 11.98 14.26
N PHE A 61 -10.58 11.28 13.52
CA PHE A 61 -12.01 11.43 13.59
C PHE A 61 -12.53 10.80 14.88
N THR A 62 -13.44 11.49 15.57
CA THR A 62 -14.03 11.05 16.84
C THR A 62 -15.54 11.11 16.77
N LYS A 63 -16.19 9.99 17.06
CA LYS A 63 -17.65 9.86 17.09
C LYS A 63 -18.10 9.26 18.42
N THR A 64 -19.15 9.83 18.99
CA THR A 64 -19.71 9.39 20.29
C THR A 64 -21.04 8.68 20.07
N THR A 65 -21.03 7.35 20.02
CA THR A 65 -22.24 6.53 19.85
C THR A 65 -22.07 5.09 20.35
N PRO A 66 -22.67 4.63 21.48
CA PRO A 66 -22.81 5.24 22.81
C PRO A 66 -21.47 5.33 23.60
N LYS A 67 -20.37 4.88 23.00
CA LYS A 67 -18.99 5.02 23.50
C LYS A 67 -18.25 5.97 22.57
N VAL A 68 -17.24 6.68 23.08
CA VAL A 68 -16.30 7.45 22.25
C VAL A 68 -15.47 6.48 21.42
N ARG A 69 -15.56 6.63 20.10
CA ARG A 69 -14.77 5.91 19.10
C ARG A 69 -13.89 6.92 18.40
N THR A 70 -12.64 6.55 18.15
CA THR A 70 -11.71 7.44 17.48
C THR A 70 -10.93 6.65 16.44
N SER A 71 -10.77 7.22 15.25
CA SER A 71 -10.06 6.59 14.15
C SER A 71 -8.57 6.40 14.44
N ARG A 72 -7.89 5.65 13.57
CA ARG A 72 -6.45 5.78 13.35
C ARG A 72 -6.05 7.24 13.04
N GLY A 73 -4.76 7.51 13.16
CA GLY A 73 -4.19 8.81 12.79
C GLY A 73 -4.29 9.06 11.30
N ILE A 74 -4.67 10.28 10.95
CA ILE A 74 -4.83 10.80 9.60
C ILE A 74 -3.80 11.91 9.43
N ASN A 75 -2.98 11.83 8.39
CA ASN A 75 -1.98 12.85 8.08
C ASN A 75 -2.72 14.09 7.56
N GLU A 76 -2.55 15.22 8.24
CA GLU A 76 -3.26 16.47 7.93
C GLU A 76 -2.92 16.95 6.51
N ASP A 77 -1.65 16.89 6.12
CA ASP A 77 -1.16 17.41 4.83
C ASP A 77 -1.63 16.58 3.62
N LEU A 78 -2.09 15.34 3.85
CA LEU A 78 -2.49 14.44 2.76
C LEU A 78 -4.02 14.29 2.64
N PHE A 79 -4.78 14.70 3.65
CA PHE A 79 -6.22 14.45 3.70
C PHE A 79 -7.01 15.61 3.09
N LEU A 80 -7.76 15.33 2.02
CA LEU A 80 -8.63 16.29 1.36
C LEU A 80 -10.02 16.31 1.98
N ASP A 81 -10.50 17.51 2.32
CA ASP A 81 -11.88 17.73 2.75
C ASP A 81 -12.89 17.70 1.59
N ASN A 82 -12.44 17.96 0.38
CA ASN A 82 -13.28 18.05 -0.80
C ASN A 82 -13.57 16.66 -1.40
N ILE A 83 -14.73 16.10 -1.05
CA ILE A 83 -15.17 14.77 -1.50
C ILE A 83 -15.22 14.68 -3.02
N ASP A 84 -15.82 15.66 -3.69
CA ASP A 84 -15.99 15.65 -5.15
C ASP A 84 -14.65 15.62 -5.89
N GLU A 85 -13.65 16.32 -5.35
CA GLU A 85 -12.29 16.33 -5.89
C GLU A 85 -11.61 14.98 -5.76
N VAL A 86 -11.72 14.34 -4.59
CA VAL A 86 -11.19 12.99 -4.35
C VAL A 86 -11.82 12.00 -5.33
N LEU A 87 -13.16 11.97 -5.40
CA LEU A 87 -13.88 11.03 -6.26
C LEU A 87 -13.54 11.25 -7.73
N ARG A 88 -13.53 12.52 -8.18
CA ARG A 88 -13.16 12.87 -9.56
C ARG A 88 -11.75 12.39 -9.92
N THR A 89 -10.77 12.61 -9.05
CA THR A 89 -9.38 12.22 -9.31
C THR A 89 -9.20 10.70 -9.30
N VAL A 90 -9.85 9.98 -8.39
CA VAL A 90 -9.84 8.51 -8.41
C VAL A 90 -10.52 7.96 -9.67
N THR A 91 -11.66 8.53 -10.09
CA THR A 91 -12.35 8.13 -11.32
C THR A 91 -11.49 8.36 -12.56
N LYS A 92 -10.77 9.48 -12.66
CA LYS A 92 -9.81 9.73 -13.76
C LYS A 92 -8.80 8.59 -13.86
N ILE A 93 -8.19 8.19 -12.74
CA ILE A 93 -7.20 7.10 -12.71
C ILE A 93 -7.80 5.76 -13.13
N ILE A 94 -9.01 5.43 -12.66
CA ILE A 94 -9.73 4.23 -13.07
C ILE A 94 -9.94 4.21 -14.59
N ASN A 95 -10.17 5.37 -15.19
CA ASN A 95 -10.35 5.55 -16.63
C ASN A 95 -9.02 5.66 -17.42
N GLY A 96 -7.87 5.52 -16.75
CA GLY A 96 -6.54 5.62 -17.37
C GLY A 96 -6.04 7.05 -17.59
N GLU A 97 -6.68 8.05 -16.97
CA GLU A 97 -6.27 9.45 -17.03
C GLU A 97 -5.43 9.79 -15.80
N VAL A 98 -4.12 9.93 -15.99
CA VAL A 98 -3.20 10.34 -14.92
C VAL A 98 -3.15 11.88 -14.86
N PRO A 99 -3.43 12.50 -13.70
CA PRO A 99 -3.23 13.95 -13.51
C PRO A 99 -1.81 14.40 -13.87
N ALA A 100 -1.64 15.67 -14.21
CA ALA A 100 -0.31 16.20 -14.48
C ALA A 100 0.50 16.46 -13.21
N ASP A 101 -0.20 16.74 -12.10
CA ASP A 101 0.40 16.99 -10.80
C ASP A 101 0.38 15.70 -9.94
N PRO A 102 1.55 15.12 -9.62
CA PRO A 102 1.65 13.98 -8.72
C PRO A 102 1.12 14.25 -7.31
N ILE A 103 1.13 15.50 -6.84
CA ILE A 103 0.66 15.87 -5.50
C ILE A 103 -0.86 15.75 -5.42
N GLU A 104 -1.59 16.33 -6.39
CA GLU A 104 -3.06 16.19 -6.50
C GLU A 104 -3.47 14.71 -6.47
N LEU A 105 -2.76 13.88 -7.23
CA LEU A 105 -3.02 12.45 -7.26
C LEU A 105 -2.73 11.78 -5.90
N HIS A 106 -1.62 12.13 -5.25
CA HIS A 106 -1.20 11.54 -3.99
C HIS A 106 -2.20 11.82 -2.87
N GLU A 107 -2.64 13.07 -2.71
CA GLU A 107 -3.60 13.48 -1.69
C GLU A 107 -4.97 12.80 -1.92
N ALA A 108 -5.46 12.76 -3.16
CA ALA A 108 -6.71 12.08 -3.50
C ALA A 108 -6.65 10.57 -3.21
N LEU A 109 -5.55 9.92 -3.60
CA LEU A 109 -5.35 8.49 -3.34
C LEU A 109 -5.21 8.18 -1.86
N TYR A 110 -4.48 9.01 -1.10
CA TYR A 110 -4.38 8.89 0.36
C TYR A 110 -5.76 8.99 1.01
N THR A 111 -6.50 10.03 0.66
CA THR A 111 -7.83 10.33 1.20
C THR A 111 -8.82 9.20 0.91
N ALA A 112 -8.84 8.70 -0.34
CA ALA A 112 -9.64 7.56 -0.72
C ALA A 112 -9.26 6.30 0.06
N ALA A 113 -7.96 5.97 0.14
CA ALA A 113 -7.48 4.76 0.81
C ALA A 113 -7.73 4.76 2.33
N ILE A 114 -7.67 5.92 2.99
CA ILE A 114 -7.84 6.06 4.44
C ILE A 114 -9.30 6.21 4.86
N SER A 115 -10.19 6.64 3.96
CA SER A 115 -11.61 6.93 4.22
C SER A 115 -12.36 5.77 4.90
N TYR A 116 -12.46 4.61 4.24
CA TYR A 116 -13.17 3.45 4.77
C TYR A 116 -12.53 2.91 6.06
N PRO A 117 -11.19 2.77 6.17
CA PRO A 117 -10.56 2.43 7.43
C PRO A 117 -10.91 3.37 8.59
N ALA A 118 -10.85 4.69 8.37
CA ALA A 118 -11.17 5.68 9.40
C ALA A 118 -12.66 5.65 9.78
N GLY A 119 -13.55 5.57 8.78
CA GLY A 119 -14.99 5.44 8.96
C GLY A 119 -15.38 4.16 9.72
N THR A 120 -14.70 3.06 9.44
CA THR A 120 -14.87 1.79 10.18
C THR A 120 -14.42 1.93 11.63
N ASP A 121 -13.25 2.51 11.89
CA ASP A 121 -12.74 2.70 13.24
C ASP A 121 -13.71 3.54 14.13
N VAL A 122 -14.42 4.52 13.54
CA VAL A 122 -15.40 5.36 14.28
C VAL A 122 -16.80 4.75 14.36
N THR A 123 -17.07 3.64 13.68
CA THR A 123 -18.41 2.99 13.67
C THR A 123 -18.43 1.58 14.27
N LYS A 124 -17.30 0.86 14.26
CA LYS A 124 -17.18 -0.53 14.72
C LYS A 124 -16.01 -0.72 15.68
N ASP A 125 -16.13 -1.70 16.57
CA ASP A 125 -15.04 -2.09 17.47
C ASP A 125 -14.22 -3.22 16.86
N GLY A 126 -12.91 -3.06 16.84
CA GLY A 126 -11.97 -4.16 16.63
C GLY A 126 -11.98 -4.79 15.24
N ASP A 127 -12.62 -4.18 14.25
CA ASP A 127 -12.61 -4.66 12.88
C ASP A 127 -11.25 -4.36 12.23
N LYS A 128 -10.37 -5.37 12.25
CA LYS A 128 -9.03 -5.30 11.66
C LYS A 128 -8.98 -5.89 10.24
N LYS A 129 -10.02 -6.63 9.83
CA LYS A 129 -9.99 -7.39 8.58
C LYS A 129 -10.55 -6.56 7.43
N SER A 130 -11.71 -5.95 7.61
CA SER A 130 -12.35 -5.19 6.52
C SER A 130 -11.50 -4.02 6.02
N PRO A 131 -10.74 -3.25 6.85
CA PRO A 131 -9.89 -2.19 6.33
C PRO A 131 -8.74 -2.73 5.47
N GLY A 132 -8.22 -3.92 5.79
CA GLY A 132 -7.19 -4.58 4.99
C GLY A 132 -7.74 -5.07 3.66
N THR A 133 -8.90 -5.73 3.67
CA THR A 133 -9.58 -6.19 2.45
C THR A 133 -10.02 -5.03 1.56
N PHE A 134 -10.52 -3.94 2.13
CA PHE A 134 -10.83 -2.73 1.37
C PHE A 134 -9.59 -2.19 0.66
N LEU A 135 -8.46 -2.06 1.37
CA LEU A 135 -7.22 -1.58 0.78
C LEU A 135 -6.70 -2.53 -0.32
N GLU A 136 -6.80 -3.84 -0.12
CA GLU A 136 -6.51 -4.84 -1.16
C GLU A 136 -7.35 -4.60 -2.41
N ASN A 137 -8.67 -4.46 -2.26
CA ASN A 137 -9.58 -4.22 -3.38
C ASN A 137 -9.28 -2.87 -4.05
N PHE A 138 -9.05 -1.80 -3.28
CA PHE A 138 -8.74 -0.48 -3.81
C PHE A 138 -7.45 -0.50 -4.64
N VAL A 139 -6.33 -0.90 -4.05
CA VAL A 139 -5.03 -0.91 -4.74
C VAL A 139 -5.01 -1.94 -5.87
N GLY A 140 -5.50 -3.15 -5.63
CA GLY A 140 -5.55 -4.21 -6.63
C GLY A 140 -6.41 -3.83 -7.83
N HIS A 141 -7.53 -3.12 -7.61
CA HIS A 141 -8.39 -2.61 -8.69
C HIS A 141 -7.69 -1.56 -9.53
N LEU A 142 -7.05 -0.56 -8.92
CA LEU A 142 -6.32 0.47 -9.66
C LEU A 142 -5.16 -0.11 -10.48
N VAL A 143 -4.44 -1.09 -9.95
CA VAL A 143 -3.38 -1.79 -10.71
C VAL A 143 -3.97 -2.63 -11.84
N ALA A 144 -5.11 -3.29 -11.60
CA ALA A 144 -5.81 -4.07 -12.62
C ALA A 144 -6.35 -3.21 -13.77
N THR A 145 -6.92 -2.03 -13.49
CA THR A 145 -7.35 -1.08 -14.53
C THR A 145 -6.15 -0.53 -15.29
N THR A 146 -5.05 -0.20 -14.60
CA THR A 146 -3.82 0.31 -15.23
C THR A 146 -3.24 -0.67 -16.24
N PHE A 147 -3.19 -1.97 -15.91
CA PHE A 147 -2.61 -2.97 -16.80
C PHE A 147 -3.62 -3.73 -17.67
N GLY A 148 -4.92 -3.53 -17.45
CA GLY A 148 -5.98 -4.28 -18.14
C GLY A 148 -5.98 -5.78 -17.83
N VAL A 149 -5.49 -6.18 -16.65
CA VAL A 149 -5.33 -7.58 -16.24
C VAL A 149 -5.80 -7.76 -14.80
N ALA A 150 -6.71 -8.70 -14.57
CA ALA A 150 -7.13 -9.09 -13.23
C ALA A 150 -6.04 -9.94 -12.54
N PRO A 151 -5.78 -9.74 -11.24
CA PRO A 151 -4.77 -10.52 -10.52
C PRO A 151 -5.28 -11.89 -10.09
N THR A 152 -4.35 -12.81 -9.83
CA THR A 152 -4.61 -14.06 -9.09
C THR A 152 -4.09 -13.96 -7.66
N LYS A 153 -4.60 -14.79 -6.75
CA LYS A 153 -4.12 -14.91 -5.34
C LYS A 153 -3.35 -16.21 -5.09
N SER A 154 -2.91 -16.86 -6.16
CA SER A 154 -2.16 -18.11 -6.06
C SER A 154 -1.25 -18.29 -7.27
N VAL A 155 -0.12 -18.93 -7.04
CA VAL A 155 0.81 -19.36 -8.08
C VAL A 155 1.01 -20.86 -7.98
N VAL A 156 0.95 -21.55 -9.11
CA VAL A 156 1.24 -22.99 -9.19
C VAL A 156 2.75 -23.18 -9.36
N ALA A 157 3.36 -23.89 -8.42
CA ALA A 157 4.76 -24.26 -8.50
C ALA A 157 4.98 -25.33 -9.58
N PRO A 158 5.89 -25.10 -10.54
CA PRO A 158 6.22 -26.10 -11.54
C PRO A 158 7.07 -27.19 -10.85
N THR A 159 6.44 -28.26 -10.38
CA THR A 159 7.15 -29.47 -9.92
C THR A 159 6.85 -30.64 -10.85
N LEU A 160 7.78 -31.60 -10.94
CA LEU A 160 7.69 -32.71 -11.91
C LEU A 160 6.52 -33.65 -11.64
N ASP A 161 6.13 -33.83 -10.37
CA ASP A 161 5.22 -34.90 -9.96
C ASP A 161 3.99 -34.39 -9.16
N ILE A 162 3.99 -33.13 -8.70
CA ILE A 162 2.94 -32.57 -7.84
C ILE A 162 2.63 -31.11 -8.22
N GLU A 163 1.38 -30.80 -8.55
CA GLU A 163 0.95 -29.41 -8.62
C GLU A 163 0.79 -28.86 -7.20
N VAL A 164 1.73 -28.00 -6.78
CA VAL A 164 1.63 -27.29 -5.50
C VAL A 164 1.16 -25.87 -5.78
N SER A 165 -0.09 -25.57 -5.43
CA SER A 165 -0.59 -24.20 -5.44
C SER A 165 -0.20 -23.51 -4.14
N LEU A 166 0.53 -22.40 -4.27
CA LEU A 166 0.91 -21.55 -3.14
C LEU A 166 -0.02 -20.35 -3.08
N PRO A 167 -0.72 -20.12 -1.95
CA PRO A 167 -1.43 -18.88 -1.76
C PRO A 167 -0.42 -17.73 -1.71
N THR A 168 -0.67 -16.69 -2.48
CA THR A 168 0.18 -15.50 -2.54
C THR A 168 -0.66 -14.26 -2.32
N ASP A 169 0.01 -13.13 -2.16
CA ASP A 169 -0.60 -11.84 -2.44
C ASP A 169 -0.98 -11.75 -3.95
N PHE A 170 -1.46 -10.60 -4.41
CA PHE A 170 -1.86 -10.46 -5.80
C PHE A 170 -0.68 -10.68 -6.77
N VAL A 171 -0.95 -11.45 -7.82
CA VAL A 171 -0.03 -11.68 -8.92
C VAL A 171 -0.69 -11.24 -10.22
N PHE A 172 -0.01 -10.40 -10.99
CA PHE A 172 -0.44 -9.99 -12.33
C PHE A 172 0.45 -10.65 -13.37
N ASP A 173 -0.15 -11.51 -14.20
CA ASP A 173 0.52 -12.06 -15.38
C ASP A 173 0.26 -11.16 -16.59
N LEU A 174 1.25 -10.32 -16.91
CA LEU A 174 1.17 -9.32 -17.98
C LEU A 174 1.53 -9.88 -19.37
N GLY A 175 1.68 -11.20 -19.47
CA GLY A 175 2.07 -11.89 -20.70
C GLY A 175 3.58 -11.98 -20.91
N PRO A 176 4.02 -12.64 -21.99
CA PRO A 176 5.42 -13.07 -22.17
C PRO A 176 6.42 -11.93 -22.44
N THR A 177 5.94 -10.75 -22.82
CA THR A 177 6.77 -9.60 -23.20
C THR A 177 6.98 -8.61 -22.06
N LYS A 178 6.29 -8.81 -20.92
CA LYS A 178 6.34 -7.94 -19.75
C LYS A 178 6.77 -8.73 -18.51
N SER A 179 7.42 -8.07 -17.55
CA SER A 179 7.63 -8.67 -16.24
C SER A 179 6.29 -8.86 -15.54
N ARG A 180 6.12 -9.98 -14.83
CA ARG A 180 4.97 -10.19 -13.96
C ARG A 180 5.11 -9.33 -12.71
N ILE A 181 4.01 -9.06 -12.04
CA ILE A 181 4.01 -8.28 -10.79
C ILE A 181 3.59 -9.17 -9.64
N HIS A 182 4.31 -9.08 -8.54
CA HIS A 182 3.90 -9.55 -7.22
C HIS A 182 3.56 -8.32 -6.37
N LEU A 183 2.29 -8.17 -6.01
CA LEU A 183 1.72 -6.97 -5.38
C LEU A 183 1.16 -7.28 -3.97
N PRO A 184 2.04 -7.40 -2.96
CA PRO A 184 1.62 -7.42 -1.57
C PRO A 184 1.09 -6.06 -1.13
N ILE A 185 -0.06 -6.07 -0.46
CA ILE A 185 -0.75 -4.87 0.03
C ILE A 185 -0.94 -4.98 1.53
N LYS A 186 -0.58 -3.94 2.28
CA LYS A 186 -0.71 -3.94 3.76
C LYS A 186 -1.18 -2.59 4.28
N THR A 187 -1.99 -2.58 5.33
CA THR A 187 -2.33 -1.33 6.03
C THR A 187 -1.14 -0.77 6.80
N SER A 188 -0.34 -1.64 7.42
CA SER A 188 0.98 -1.37 8.00
C SER A 188 1.79 -2.66 7.93
N THR A 189 3.12 -2.60 7.84
CA THR A 189 3.87 -3.83 7.60
C THR A 189 4.09 -4.65 8.86
N ARG A 190 4.41 -3.99 9.99
CA ARG A 190 4.69 -4.64 11.29
C ARG A 190 5.63 -5.85 11.14
N GLU A 191 5.47 -6.90 11.95
CA GLU A 191 6.27 -8.13 11.89
C GLU A 191 6.02 -8.95 10.61
N ARG A 192 4.86 -8.79 9.97
CA ARG A 192 4.46 -9.55 8.77
C ARG A 192 5.15 -9.08 7.49
N VAL A 193 5.98 -8.05 7.57
CA VAL A 193 6.75 -7.51 6.45
C VAL A 193 7.65 -8.56 5.80
N ILE A 194 8.20 -9.49 6.58
CA ILE A 194 9.07 -10.56 6.09
C ILE A 194 8.39 -11.46 5.05
N GLN A 195 7.07 -11.61 5.13
CA GLN A 195 6.29 -12.43 4.18
C GLN A 195 6.43 -11.92 2.74
N VAL A 196 6.57 -10.61 2.57
CA VAL A 196 6.75 -9.95 1.26
C VAL A 196 8.02 -10.45 0.57
N TRP A 197 9.15 -10.41 1.27
CA TRP A 197 10.44 -10.89 0.76
C TRP A 197 10.47 -12.41 0.62
N ALA A 198 9.84 -13.13 1.55
CA ALA A 198 9.75 -14.59 1.48
C ALA A 198 8.97 -15.04 0.23
N HIS A 199 7.80 -14.44 -0.05
CA HIS A 199 7.04 -14.70 -1.27
C HIS A 199 7.84 -14.36 -2.52
N GLN A 200 8.52 -13.20 -2.54
CA GLN A 200 9.38 -12.83 -3.68
C GLN A 200 10.48 -13.87 -3.90
N ARG A 201 11.14 -14.34 -2.84
CA ARG A 201 12.19 -15.36 -2.93
C ARG A 201 11.68 -16.68 -3.51
N VAL A 202 10.47 -17.09 -3.12
CA VAL A 202 9.82 -18.28 -3.67
C VAL A 202 9.53 -18.11 -5.16
N LEU A 203 8.99 -16.96 -5.56
CA LEU A 203 8.72 -16.66 -6.98
C LEU A 203 10.00 -16.63 -7.82
N ASP A 204 11.06 -16.00 -7.32
CA ASP A 204 12.37 -15.98 -7.95
C ASP A 204 12.97 -17.38 -8.10
N GLY A 205 12.77 -18.26 -7.10
CA GLY A 205 13.20 -19.65 -7.15
C GLY A 205 12.41 -20.49 -8.16
N MET A 206 11.11 -20.26 -8.26
CA MET A 206 10.20 -21.01 -9.14
C MET A 206 10.31 -20.61 -10.61
N HIS A 207 10.50 -19.31 -10.89
CA HIS A 207 10.41 -18.77 -12.25
C HIS A 207 11.71 -18.15 -12.75
N GLY A 208 12.71 -18.01 -11.88
CA GLY A 208 13.94 -17.27 -12.15
C GLY A 208 13.85 -15.83 -11.67
N VAL A 209 15.00 -15.29 -11.27
CA VAL A 209 15.17 -13.92 -10.77
C VAL A 209 14.70 -12.90 -11.82
N ASN A 210 14.08 -11.82 -11.36
CA ASN A 210 13.57 -10.70 -12.19
C ASN A 210 12.42 -11.04 -13.15
N ARG A 211 11.83 -12.24 -13.08
CA ARG A 211 10.57 -12.54 -13.79
C ARG A 211 9.36 -11.90 -13.13
N PHE A 212 9.40 -11.76 -11.80
CA PHE A 212 8.42 -11.05 -11.01
C PHE A 212 9.03 -9.78 -10.43
N ARG A 213 8.35 -8.66 -10.58
CA ARG A 213 8.66 -7.41 -9.86
C ARG A 213 7.85 -7.38 -8.58
N GLY A 214 8.54 -7.43 -7.45
CA GLY A 214 7.92 -7.21 -6.14
C GLY A 214 7.61 -5.73 -5.94
N LEU A 215 6.33 -5.39 -5.84
CA LEU A 215 5.82 -4.05 -5.57
C LEU A 215 5.03 -4.09 -4.27
N LEU A 216 5.63 -3.68 -3.16
CA LEU A 216 4.91 -3.61 -1.89
C LEU A 216 4.13 -2.29 -1.84
N VAL A 217 2.83 -2.33 -1.55
CA VAL A 217 2.01 -1.12 -1.32
C VAL A 217 1.52 -1.10 0.13
N VAL A 218 1.75 0.01 0.82
CA VAL A 218 1.43 0.16 2.24
C VAL A 218 0.65 1.45 2.50
N LEU A 219 -0.37 1.40 3.36
CA LEU A 219 -1.09 2.61 3.76
C LEU A 219 -0.19 3.53 4.60
N ALA A 220 0.29 3.09 5.76
CA ALA A 220 1.18 3.86 6.63
C ALA A 220 1.92 2.97 7.65
N GLU A 221 3.01 3.46 8.24
CA GLU A 221 3.64 2.86 9.45
C GLU A 221 3.21 3.51 10.77
N THR A 222 2.14 4.31 10.73
CA THR A 222 1.64 5.01 11.91
C THR A 222 1.13 4.03 12.97
N ASN A 223 1.44 4.34 14.22
CA ASN A 223 1.03 3.61 15.39
C ASN A 223 0.45 4.60 16.42
N ARG A 224 -0.84 4.44 16.71
CA ARG A 224 -1.54 5.29 17.65
C ARG A 224 -1.33 4.82 19.08
N GLN A 225 -0.74 5.70 19.88
CA GLN A 225 -0.52 5.51 21.31
C GLN A 225 -1.71 6.10 22.08
N THR A 226 -2.70 5.26 22.38
CA THR A 226 -3.97 5.71 22.98
C THR A 226 -3.82 6.36 24.36
N ARG A 227 -2.80 5.95 25.14
CA ARG A 227 -2.55 6.50 26.49
C ARG A 227 -2.10 7.96 26.46
N THR A 228 -1.31 8.35 25.46
CA THR A 228 -0.75 9.69 25.32
C THR A 228 -1.45 10.50 24.22
N ASN A 229 -2.48 9.92 23.58
CA ASN A 229 -3.15 10.45 22.40
C ASN A 229 -2.16 10.95 21.33
N SER A 230 -1.13 10.14 21.06
CA SER A 230 -0.05 10.49 20.13
C SER A 230 0.08 9.49 18.98
N ILE A 231 0.75 9.92 17.92
CA ILE A 231 1.15 9.10 16.77
C ILE A 231 2.67 8.98 16.75
N ALA A 232 3.17 7.79 16.45
CA ALA A 232 4.56 7.55 16.09
C ALA A 232 4.63 6.60 14.89
N GLU A 233 5.70 6.64 14.11
CA GLU A 233 5.96 5.65 13.06
C GLU A 233 6.83 4.50 13.60
N VAL A 234 6.46 3.26 13.29
CA VAL A 234 7.27 2.08 13.66
C VAL A 234 7.99 1.58 12.42
N CYS A 235 9.26 1.96 12.28
CA CYS A 235 10.09 1.62 11.12
C CYS A 235 11.32 0.81 11.53
N LEU A 236 11.66 -0.21 10.75
CA LEU A 236 12.81 -1.11 10.97
C LEU A 236 13.73 -1.12 9.72
N PRO A 237 14.35 0.02 9.36
CA PRO A 237 15.08 0.14 8.09
C PRO A 237 16.25 -0.84 7.96
N LYS A 238 17.02 -1.06 9.05
CA LYS A 238 18.12 -2.05 9.08
C LYS A 238 17.63 -3.47 8.78
N GLN A 239 16.43 -3.83 9.24
CA GLN A 239 15.83 -5.13 8.96
C GLN A 239 15.44 -5.25 7.48
N TRP A 240 14.87 -4.20 6.89
CA TRP A 240 14.53 -4.17 5.46
C TRP A 240 15.78 -4.26 4.58
N MET A 241 16.87 -3.58 4.96
CA MET A 241 18.16 -3.72 4.29
C MET A 241 18.67 -5.17 4.31
N ALA A 242 18.59 -5.83 5.46
CA ALA A 242 18.96 -7.24 5.57
C ALA A 242 18.10 -8.14 4.68
N TYR A 243 16.79 -7.88 4.59
CA TYR A 243 15.88 -8.63 3.72
C TYR A 243 16.16 -8.40 2.24
N GLN A 244 16.40 -7.14 1.86
CA GLN A 244 16.74 -6.75 0.49
C GLN A 244 18.09 -7.32 0.04
N MET A 245 19.06 -7.45 0.95
CA MET A 245 20.39 -7.99 0.65
C MET A 245 20.42 -9.52 0.62
N TYR A 246 19.75 -10.18 1.57
CA TYR A 246 19.97 -11.60 1.84
C TYR A 246 18.78 -12.51 1.55
N ILE A 247 17.58 -11.97 1.32
CA ILE A 247 16.38 -12.78 1.05
C ILE A 247 15.97 -12.66 -0.41
N ALA A 248 15.54 -11.48 -0.83
CA ALA A 248 15.10 -11.21 -2.20
C ALA A 248 15.18 -9.71 -2.48
N GLN A 249 15.17 -9.32 -3.76
CA GLN A 249 15.15 -7.91 -4.14
C GLN A 249 13.75 -7.51 -4.56
N LEU A 250 13.10 -6.66 -3.76
CA LEU A 250 11.90 -5.96 -4.20
C LEU A 250 12.29 -4.85 -5.18
N HIS A 251 11.40 -4.56 -6.12
CA HIS A 251 11.62 -3.53 -7.13
C HIS A 251 11.22 -2.14 -6.62
N ARG A 252 10.07 -2.04 -5.97
CA ARG A 252 9.53 -0.79 -5.40
C ARG A 252 8.78 -1.06 -4.11
N VAL A 253 8.79 -0.08 -3.23
CA VAL A 253 7.85 0.03 -2.12
C VAL A 253 7.11 1.35 -2.23
N TYR A 254 5.79 1.27 -2.18
CA TYR A 254 4.90 2.40 -2.25
C TYR A 254 4.19 2.60 -0.93
N TYR A 255 4.06 3.86 -0.53
CA TYR A 255 3.30 4.27 0.64
C TYR A 255 2.25 5.31 0.28
N PHE A 256 1.09 5.25 0.94
CA PHE A 256 0.16 6.38 0.93
C PHE A 256 0.64 7.48 1.90
N ASP A 257 1.18 7.14 3.07
CA ASP A 257 1.88 8.06 3.98
C ASP A 257 3.34 7.57 4.15
N VAL A 258 4.27 8.19 3.42
CA VAL A 258 5.65 7.70 3.28
C VAL A 258 6.48 7.98 4.53
N PRO A 259 7.03 6.97 5.23
CA PRO A 259 7.92 7.20 6.36
C PRO A 259 9.30 7.68 5.90
N GLU A 260 9.80 8.77 6.47
CA GLU A 260 11.08 9.35 6.04
C GLU A 260 12.27 8.41 6.29
N LYS A 261 12.21 7.63 7.38
CA LYS A 261 13.19 6.58 7.70
C LYS A 261 13.31 5.53 6.59
N TYR A 262 12.22 5.23 5.88
CA TYR A 262 12.23 4.30 4.75
C TYR A 262 12.55 4.99 3.43
N ARG A 263 12.16 6.25 3.24
CA ARG A 263 12.57 7.04 2.06
C ARG A 263 14.10 7.07 1.91
N ALA A 264 14.82 7.22 3.03
CA ALA A 264 16.28 7.21 3.07
C ALA A 264 16.94 5.89 2.62
N LEU A 265 16.18 4.77 2.49
CA LEU A 265 16.72 3.50 2.00
C LEU A 265 17.12 3.55 0.52
N ARG A 266 16.60 4.52 -0.24
CA ARG A 266 17.02 4.74 -1.64
C ARG A 266 18.46 5.25 -1.74
N ASP A 267 18.97 5.84 -0.67
CA ASP A 267 20.28 6.52 -0.64
C ASP A 267 21.38 5.61 -0.06
N GLN A 268 21.05 4.36 0.29
CA GLN A 268 21.96 3.42 0.95
C GLN A 268 21.92 2.05 0.27
N TYR A 269 23.05 1.37 0.20
CA TYR A 269 23.11 -0.02 -0.28
C TYR A 269 22.63 -1.00 0.81
N PRO A 270 21.80 -2.02 0.50
CA PRO A 270 21.20 -2.30 -0.81
C PRO A 270 20.08 -1.31 -1.14
N PHE A 271 20.08 -0.82 -2.38
CA PHE A 271 19.09 0.16 -2.83
C PHE A 271 17.67 -0.43 -2.77
N LEU A 272 16.76 0.35 -2.18
CA LEU A 272 15.33 0.08 -2.18
C LEU A 272 14.59 1.40 -2.38
N GLU A 273 13.91 1.54 -3.50
CA GLU A 273 13.10 2.73 -3.78
C GLU A 273 11.81 2.69 -2.97
N VAL A 274 11.64 3.70 -2.11
CA VAL A 274 10.42 3.93 -1.32
C VAL A 274 9.80 5.27 -1.71
N LYS A 275 8.57 5.24 -2.21
CA LYS A 275 7.90 6.38 -2.89
C LYS A 275 6.42 6.49 -2.52
N PRO A 276 5.78 7.65 -2.77
CA PRO A 276 4.31 7.75 -2.79
C PRO A 276 3.68 6.75 -3.75
N PHE A 277 2.52 6.17 -3.42
CA PHE A 277 1.80 5.28 -4.33
C PHE A 277 1.32 5.99 -5.61
N ALA A 278 1.15 7.31 -5.59
CA ALA A 278 0.88 8.08 -6.80
C ALA A 278 1.96 7.90 -7.88
N ASP A 279 3.23 7.76 -7.49
CA ASP A 279 4.35 7.60 -8.42
C ASP A 279 4.16 6.38 -9.33
N PHE A 280 3.53 5.32 -8.84
CA PHE A 280 3.24 4.11 -9.62
C PHE A 280 2.59 4.42 -10.97
N PHE A 281 1.64 5.37 -11.01
CA PHE A 281 0.90 5.68 -12.24
C PHE A 281 1.76 6.41 -13.28
N TYR A 282 2.85 7.06 -12.86
CA TYR A 282 3.79 7.74 -13.75
C TYR A 282 4.92 6.82 -14.23
N GLU A 283 5.21 5.73 -13.51
CA GLU A 283 6.27 4.76 -13.85
C GLU A 283 5.76 3.36 -14.23
N ALA A 284 4.44 3.15 -14.33
CA ALA A 284 3.83 1.83 -14.60
C ALA A 284 4.39 1.14 -15.85
N ASP A 285 4.60 1.88 -16.94
CA ASP A 285 5.18 1.38 -18.19
C ASP A 285 6.66 1.01 -18.07
N GLU A 286 7.40 1.64 -17.15
CA GLU A 286 8.79 1.33 -16.86
C GLU A 286 8.92 0.03 -16.06
N ILE A 287 8.12 -0.10 -14.99
CA ILE A 287 8.13 -1.24 -14.07
C ILE A 287 8.01 -2.58 -14.81
N VAL A 288 7.15 -2.64 -15.82
CA VAL A 288 6.80 -3.89 -16.51
C VAL A 288 7.81 -4.28 -17.59
N ARG A 289 8.92 -3.53 -17.75
CA ARG A 289 9.95 -3.86 -18.75
C ARG A 289 10.79 -5.07 -18.30
N PRO A 290 10.95 -6.09 -19.17
CA PRO A 290 11.55 -7.38 -18.81
C PRO A 290 13.05 -7.34 -18.45
N ASN A 291 13.74 -6.22 -18.73
CA ASN A 291 15.20 -6.10 -18.53
C ASN A 291 15.63 -4.88 -17.72
N LEU A 292 14.70 -4.19 -17.03
CA LEU A 292 15.10 -3.14 -16.10
C LEU A 292 15.86 -3.80 -14.94
N ALA A 293 17.13 -3.46 -14.75
CA ALA A 293 17.86 -3.97 -13.58
C ALA A 293 17.18 -3.40 -12.32
N VAL A 294 17.10 -4.18 -11.24
CA VAL A 294 16.58 -3.68 -9.94
C VAL A 294 17.50 -2.58 -9.36
N SER A 295 18.66 -2.35 -9.97
CA SER A 295 19.50 -1.18 -9.78
C SER A 295 19.94 -0.62 -11.14
N SER A 296 19.29 0.42 -11.65
CA SER A 296 19.88 1.23 -12.72
C SER A 296 19.55 2.71 -12.52
N SER A 297 20.25 3.31 -11.56
CA SER A 297 20.47 4.76 -11.53
C SER A 297 21.92 5.05 -11.11
N VAL A 298 22.71 5.35 -12.15
CA VAL A 298 23.95 6.16 -12.19
C VAL A 298 25.28 5.50 -11.78
N GLU A 299 26.30 5.90 -12.53
CA GLU A 299 27.64 5.35 -12.75
C GLU A 299 28.55 5.25 -11.51
N ALA A 300 29.40 4.20 -11.52
CA ALA A 300 30.71 4.12 -10.89
C ALA A 300 30.83 4.59 -9.43
N ALA A 301 30.07 4.00 -8.50
CA ALA A 301 30.54 3.93 -7.11
C ALA A 301 31.57 2.80 -7.01
N GLY A 302 32.81 3.15 -6.62
CA GLY A 302 33.91 2.21 -6.41
C GLY A 302 33.58 1.09 -5.41
N PRO A 303 34.50 0.11 -5.23
CA PRO A 303 34.24 -1.04 -4.38
C PRO A 303 33.80 -0.60 -2.97
N PRO A 304 32.84 -1.30 -2.36
CA PRO A 304 32.36 -0.95 -1.03
C PRO A 304 33.53 -0.94 -0.04
N PRO A 305 33.57 0.02 0.90
CA PRO A 305 34.58 0.01 1.95
C PRO A 305 34.49 -1.31 2.72
N SER A 306 35.66 -1.89 3.01
CA SER A 306 35.79 -3.08 3.85
C SER A 306 35.02 -2.88 5.15
N PHE A 307 34.17 -3.85 5.50
CA PHE A 307 33.34 -3.88 6.69
C PHE A 307 34.17 -3.58 7.94
N VAL A 308 34.10 -2.34 8.43
CA VAL A 308 34.54 -1.97 9.78
C VAL A 308 33.31 -2.13 10.66
N GLY A 309 33.42 -2.96 11.70
CA GLY A 309 32.32 -3.40 12.54
C GLY A 309 31.38 -2.28 12.99
N LEU A 310 30.11 -2.65 13.19
CA LEU A 310 29.06 -1.75 13.63
C LEU A 310 29.50 -0.99 14.91
N PRO A 311 29.41 0.34 14.95
CA PRO A 311 29.44 1.04 16.23
C PRO A 311 28.21 0.59 17.03
N GLU A 312 28.48 0.06 18.23
CA GLU A 312 27.45 -0.17 19.23
C GLU A 312 26.76 1.15 19.56
N ASN A 313 25.44 1.07 19.74
CA ASN A 313 24.52 2.12 20.17
C ASN A 313 23.91 2.96 19.05
N GLU A 314 22.75 2.49 18.59
CA GLU A 314 21.53 3.31 18.51
C GLU A 314 20.36 2.32 18.42
N GLU A 315 19.90 1.91 19.60
CA GLU A 315 18.64 1.19 19.81
C GLU A 315 17.49 2.19 20.04
N VAL A 316 16.31 1.74 19.59
CA VAL A 316 14.93 2.28 19.71
C VAL A 316 14.45 3.17 18.56
#